data_AF-A0A4P9VHF7-F1
#
_entry.id   AF-A0A4P9VHF7-F1
#
_cell.length_a   1.000
_cell.length_b   1.000
_cell.length_c   1.000
_cell.angle_alpha   90.00
_cell.angle_beta   90.00
_cell.angle_gamma   90.00
#
_symmetry.space_group_name_H-M   'P 1'
#
loop_
_entity.id
_entity.type
_entity.pdbx_description
1 polymer ?
#
loop_
_entity_poly.entity_id
_entity_poly.type
_entity_poly.pdbx_seq_one_letter_code
_entity_poly.pdbx_strand_id
1 'polypeptide(L)'
;MAKNKFCIFTTIAFYFSSYSFNVFAFNQPNFFILHPGYYDNQNFLADITLVPCTLANKINSLCFKLSVKSTPIEDGPYCPKTIHDIGGIYPYDGPTNPGLRVLSRALFEDMEKDGLDIIDNEGNIRIQLIDTRDKPISSEYTYCIEAVKDLRLKLHYFIPALPRFATEPTSMEGASNIVGLSFNGVPINGTPPSVIDGIPNAPSGLPALDPCGGHINEGFYHSHIFPETINQKLIKNNIFEVQCEAIYQKYDSALIGYAMDGFPIYGSADLFGKEPDNLDQCSGHITSTLHYPWGIYHYHAASNDPVNIPRCLKGELAEQVLIVE
;
A
#
# COMPACT_ATOMS: atom_id res chain seq x y z
N MET A 1 -72.47 19.11 26.27
CA MET A 1 -71.56 18.85 25.13
C MET A 1 -70.25 19.61 25.37
N ALA A 2 -69.24 18.93 25.91
CA ALA A 2 -67.88 19.48 26.03
C ALA A 2 -66.92 18.34 25.64
N LYS A 3 -66.14 18.54 24.56
CA LYS A 3 -65.15 17.57 24.08
C LYS A 3 -63.78 18.00 24.59
N ASN A 4 -63.21 17.24 25.53
CA ASN A 4 -61.79 17.28 25.85
C ASN A 4 -60.99 16.62 24.71
N LYS A 5 -59.98 17.32 24.18
CA LYS A 5 -58.94 16.73 23.33
C LYS A 5 -57.79 16.28 24.22
N PHE A 6 -57.56 14.97 24.29
CA PHE A 6 -56.33 14.38 24.81
C PHE A 6 -55.32 14.29 23.65
N CYS A 7 -54.14 14.90 23.80
CA CYS A 7 -52.98 14.62 22.95
C CYS A 7 -52.24 13.40 23.51
N ILE A 8 -52.15 12.34 22.72
CA ILE A 8 -51.30 11.18 23.01
C ILE A 8 -49.99 11.39 22.26
N PHE A 9 -48.88 11.54 22.99
CA PHE A 9 -47.53 11.42 22.45
C PHE A 9 -47.20 9.93 22.33
N THR A 10 -47.15 9.41 21.11
CA THR A 10 -46.61 8.08 20.82
C THR A 10 -45.11 8.20 20.57
N THR A 11 -44.30 7.77 21.54
CA THR A 11 -42.86 7.58 21.40
C THR A 11 -42.61 6.33 20.54
N ILE A 12 -42.09 6.50 19.33
CA ILE A 12 -41.65 5.37 18.49
C ILE A 12 -40.23 5.00 18.93
N ALA A 13 -40.09 3.88 19.64
CA ALA A 13 -38.80 3.28 19.94
C ALA A 13 -38.31 2.50 18.71
N PHE A 14 -37.23 2.97 18.08
CA PHE A 14 -36.53 2.20 17.04
C PHE A 14 -35.65 1.14 17.72
N TYR A 15 -36.08 -0.13 17.63
CA TYR A 15 -35.23 -1.27 17.94
C TYR A 15 -34.25 -1.49 16.79
N PHE A 16 -32.97 -1.21 17.01
CA PHE A 16 -31.89 -1.69 16.14
C PHE A 16 -31.59 -3.14 16.53
N SER A 17 -32.05 -4.12 15.75
CA SER A 17 -31.53 -5.48 15.85
C SER A 17 -30.20 -5.57 15.11
N SER A 18 -29.14 -5.93 15.83
CA SER A 18 -27.85 -6.32 15.25
C SER A 18 -28.01 -7.62 14.45
N TYR A 19 -28.22 -7.51 13.15
CA TYR A 19 -28.12 -8.66 12.24
C TYR A 19 -26.67 -8.84 11.81
N SER A 20 -26.01 -9.87 12.33
CA SER A 20 -24.80 -10.43 11.72
C SER A 20 -25.23 -11.18 10.46
N PHE A 21 -24.95 -10.62 9.28
CA PHE A 21 -25.23 -11.28 8.01
C PHE A 21 -24.07 -12.21 7.64
N ASN A 22 -24.34 -13.52 7.61
CA ASN A 22 -23.42 -14.53 7.07
C ASN A 22 -23.42 -14.48 5.53
N VAL A 23 -22.26 -14.25 4.92
CA VAL A 23 -22.07 -14.04 3.47
C VAL A 23 -21.90 -15.37 2.72
N PHE A 24 -22.88 -16.28 2.80
CA PHE A 24 -22.85 -17.53 2.01
C PHE A 24 -23.92 -17.63 0.92
N ALA A 25 -24.54 -16.51 0.54
CA ALA A 25 -25.52 -16.48 -0.55
C ALA A 25 -25.31 -15.28 -1.48
N PHE A 26 -24.24 -15.29 -2.28
CA PHE A 26 -24.09 -14.37 -3.41
C PHE A 26 -24.06 -15.16 -4.72
N ASN A 27 -25.22 -15.27 -5.35
CA ASN A 27 -25.35 -15.66 -6.76
C ASN A 27 -26.35 -14.70 -7.44
N GLN A 28 -26.08 -13.38 -7.32
CA GLN A 28 -26.78 -12.25 -7.94
C GLN A 28 -25.71 -11.22 -8.35
N PRO A 29 -25.91 -10.41 -9.42
CA PRO A 29 -24.83 -9.70 -10.09
C PRO A 29 -24.16 -8.68 -9.16
N ASN A 30 -22.84 -8.78 -9.05
CA ASN A 30 -21.84 -7.88 -8.47
C ASN A 30 -22.36 -6.47 -8.07
N PHE A 31 -23.04 -6.35 -6.92
CA PHE A 31 -23.45 -5.04 -6.39
C PHE A 31 -22.26 -4.25 -5.85
N PHE A 32 -21.25 -4.95 -5.33
CA PHE A 32 -20.03 -4.34 -4.81
C PHE A 32 -18.89 -4.46 -5.81
N ILE A 33 -18.00 -3.47 -5.79
CA ILE A 33 -16.83 -3.42 -6.66
C ILE A 33 -15.79 -4.43 -6.18
N LEU A 34 -15.40 -4.35 -4.91
CA LEU A 34 -14.47 -5.30 -4.30
C LEU A 34 -15.09 -6.69 -4.22
N HIS A 35 -14.37 -7.69 -4.71
CA HIS A 35 -14.77 -9.10 -4.60
C HIS A 35 -13.88 -9.83 -3.57
N PRO A 36 -14.41 -10.20 -2.38
CA PRO A 36 -13.61 -10.83 -1.31
C PRO A 36 -12.85 -12.09 -1.73
N GLY A 37 -13.41 -12.88 -2.65
CA GLY A 37 -12.79 -14.12 -3.12
C GLY A 37 -11.50 -13.97 -3.94
N TYR A 38 -11.04 -12.75 -4.21
CA TYR A 38 -9.72 -12.53 -4.84
C TYR A 38 -8.57 -12.50 -3.83
N TYR A 39 -8.85 -12.30 -2.54
CA TYR A 39 -7.83 -12.24 -1.50
C TYR A 39 -7.40 -13.65 -1.06
N ASP A 40 -6.11 -13.82 -0.83
CA ASP A 40 -5.56 -15.07 -0.28
C ASP A 40 -5.91 -15.18 1.20
N ASN A 41 -6.86 -16.06 1.53
CA ASN A 41 -7.35 -16.26 2.88
C ASN A 41 -6.25 -16.69 3.87
N GLN A 42 -5.10 -17.21 3.43
CA GLN A 42 -4.01 -17.61 4.31
C GLN A 42 -3.34 -16.43 5.01
N ASN A 43 -3.42 -15.23 4.42
CA ASN A 43 -2.81 -14.02 4.95
C ASN A 43 -3.77 -13.20 5.83
N PHE A 44 -5.03 -13.62 5.91
CA PHE A 44 -6.10 -12.94 6.61
C PHE A 44 -6.43 -13.65 7.93
N LEU A 45 -6.77 -12.85 8.93
CA LEU A 45 -7.07 -13.30 10.30
C LEU A 45 -8.54 -13.70 10.49
N ALA A 46 -9.40 -13.29 9.56
CA ALA A 46 -10.83 -13.56 9.56
C ALA A 46 -11.40 -13.37 8.15
N ASP A 47 -12.62 -13.87 7.92
CA ASP A 47 -13.37 -13.59 6.70
C ASP A 47 -13.57 -12.08 6.51
N ILE A 48 -13.52 -11.64 5.25
CA ILE A 48 -13.80 -10.25 4.89
C ILE A 48 -15.29 -9.98 5.08
N THR A 49 -15.62 -9.01 5.93
CA THR A 49 -17.01 -8.68 6.29
C THR A 49 -17.39 -7.26 5.89
N LEU A 50 -18.67 -7.04 5.59
CA LEU A 50 -19.22 -5.69 5.44
C LEU A 50 -19.61 -5.12 6.80
N VAL A 51 -19.18 -3.90 7.07
CA VAL A 51 -19.48 -3.16 8.30
C VAL A 51 -19.96 -1.74 7.97
N PRO A 52 -20.82 -1.13 8.81
CA PRO A 52 -21.09 0.30 8.72
C PRO A 52 -19.80 1.10 8.90
N CYS A 53 -19.63 2.17 8.11
CA CYS A 53 -18.50 3.10 8.25
C CYS A 53 -18.94 4.52 7.87
N THR A 54 -18.10 5.49 8.21
CA THR A 54 -18.21 6.88 7.77
C THR A 54 -17.13 7.14 6.74
N LEU A 55 -17.46 7.81 5.63
CA LEU A 55 -16.47 8.26 4.64
C LEU A 55 -15.82 9.57 5.09
N ALA A 56 -14.70 9.96 4.47
CA ALA A 56 -13.97 11.19 4.78
C ALA A 56 -14.87 12.44 4.74
N ASN A 57 -15.78 12.52 3.77
CA ASN A 57 -16.81 13.57 3.64
C ASN A 57 -17.98 13.48 4.64
N LYS A 58 -17.88 12.64 5.68
CA LYS A 58 -18.87 12.43 6.75
C LYS A 58 -20.17 11.75 6.33
N ILE A 59 -20.23 11.19 5.12
CA ILE A 59 -21.38 10.40 4.67
C ILE A 59 -21.29 8.97 5.22
N ASN A 60 -22.38 8.49 5.81
CA ASN A 60 -22.52 7.09 6.22
C ASN A 60 -22.52 6.15 5.00
N SER A 61 -21.77 5.05 5.09
CA SER A 61 -21.61 4.06 4.02
C SER A 61 -21.44 2.65 4.59
N LEU A 62 -21.10 1.71 3.72
CA LEU A 62 -20.61 0.37 4.05
C LEU A 62 -19.15 0.26 3.61
N CYS A 63 -18.34 -0.38 4.44
CA CYS A 63 -16.96 -0.70 4.14
C CYS A 63 -16.74 -2.21 4.29
N PHE A 64 -15.87 -2.77 3.47
CA PHE A 64 -15.25 -4.06 3.75
C PHE A 64 -14.21 -3.87 4.86
N LYS A 65 -14.31 -4.67 5.92
CA LYS A 65 -13.26 -4.82 6.94
C LYS A 65 -12.38 -6.01 6.55
N LEU A 66 -11.11 -5.73 6.31
CA LEU A 66 -10.09 -6.70 5.92
C LEU A 66 -9.08 -6.82 7.08
N SER A 67 -9.03 -7.98 7.73
CA SER A 67 -8.16 -8.21 8.89
C SER A 67 -6.97 -9.05 8.47
N VAL A 68 -5.76 -8.50 8.51
CA VAL A 68 -4.53 -9.08 7.95
C VAL A 68 -3.47 -9.25 9.04
N LYS A 69 -2.62 -10.25 8.89
CA LYS A 69 -1.38 -10.41 9.67
C LYS A 69 -0.45 -9.22 9.45
N SER A 70 0.35 -8.84 10.45
CA SER A 70 1.34 -7.76 10.33
C SER A 70 2.46 -8.05 9.33
N THR A 71 2.73 -9.32 9.04
CA THR A 71 3.68 -9.74 8.01
C THR A 71 3.03 -10.86 7.19
N PRO A 72 2.34 -10.54 6.08
CA PRO A 72 1.59 -11.52 5.30
C PRO A 72 2.47 -12.34 4.34
N ILE A 73 3.72 -11.95 4.10
CA ILE A 73 4.65 -12.62 3.19
C ILE A 73 6.03 -12.77 3.83
N GLU A 74 6.88 -13.61 3.26
CA GLU A 74 8.31 -13.62 3.59
C GLU A 74 8.94 -12.29 3.18
N ASP A 75 9.75 -11.73 4.08
CA ASP A 75 10.26 -10.36 4.02
C ASP A 75 11.80 -10.31 4.03
N GLY A 76 12.36 -9.34 3.31
CA GLY A 76 13.82 -9.18 3.18
C GLY A 76 14.42 -9.95 1.98
N PRO A 77 15.76 -9.94 1.81
CA PRO A 77 16.73 -9.20 2.63
C PRO A 77 16.61 -7.67 2.46
N TYR A 78 17.01 -6.93 3.50
CA TYR A 78 16.99 -5.46 3.52
C TYR A 78 18.40 -4.89 3.36
N CYS A 79 19.06 -4.48 4.46
CA CYS A 79 20.38 -3.88 4.41
C CYS A 79 21.48 -4.96 4.29
N PRO A 80 22.37 -4.85 3.29
CA PRO A 80 23.56 -5.69 3.22
C PRO A 80 24.55 -5.29 4.32
N LYS A 81 25.29 -6.25 4.87
CA LYS A 81 26.26 -5.98 5.96
C LYS A 81 27.50 -5.24 5.46
N THR A 82 27.92 -5.51 4.23
CA THR A 82 29.12 -4.93 3.63
C THR A 82 28.88 -4.53 2.18
N ILE A 83 29.80 -3.74 1.63
CA ILE A 83 29.88 -3.40 0.20
C ILE A 83 30.15 -4.61 -0.72
N HIS A 84 30.28 -5.82 -0.18
CA HIS A 84 30.41 -7.05 -0.97
C HIS A 84 29.12 -7.86 -1.02
N ASP A 85 28.15 -7.52 -0.19
CA ASP A 85 26.85 -8.17 -0.12
C ASP A 85 25.82 -7.44 -0.97
N ILE A 86 24.70 -8.11 -1.23
CA ILE A 86 23.54 -7.56 -1.94
C ILE A 86 22.36 -7.57 -0.96
N GLY A 87 21.71 -6.42 -0.81
CA GLY A 87 20.47 -6.27 -0.07
C GLY A 87 19.26 -6.32 -1.00
N GLY A 88 18.21 -5.59 -0.65
CA GLY A 88 17.06 -5.40 -1.51
C GLY A 88 17.25 -4.27 -2.53
N ILE A 89 16.29 -3.35 -2.60
CA ILE A 89 16.24 -2.26 -3.59
C ILE A 89 15.85 -0.94 -2.96
N TYR A 90 16.08 0.16 -3.68
CA TYR A 90 15.50 1.47 -3.35
C TYR A 90 15.37 2.38 -4.57
N PRO A 91 14.29 3.18 -4.70
CA PRO A 91 14.22 4.26 -5.67
C PRO A 91 15.07 5.45 -5.20
N TYR A 92 16.38 5.39 -5.46
CA TYR A 92 17.33 6.42 -5.05
C TYR A 92 17.12 7.73 -5.81
N ASP A 93 17.07 8.84 -5.09
CA ASP A 93 16.77 10.18 -5.60
C ASP A 93 17.98 11.13 -5.55
N GLY A 94 19.17 10.60 -5.24
CA GLY A 94 20.42 11.36 -5.26
C GLY A 94 20.88 11.78 -6.66
N PRO A 95 21.73 12.82 -6.75
CA PRO A 95 22.19 13.34 -8.03
C PRO A 95 23.06 12.34 -8.82
N THR A 96 23.74 11.39 -8.16
CA THR A 96 24.57 10.40 -8.85
C THR A 96 23.77 9.12 -9.14
N ASN A 97 23.45 8.92 -10.42
CA ASN A 97 22.74 7.74 -10.95
C ASN A 97 21.39 7.45 -10.23
N PRO A 98 20.43 8.39 -10.21
CA PRO A 98 19.12 8.17 -9.59
C PRO A 98 18.31 7.08 -10.30
N GLY A 99 17.28 6.59 -9.62
CA GLY A 99 16.33 5.61 -10.11
C GLY A 99 16.19 4.42 -9.19
N LEU A 100 15.46 3.39 -9.64
CA LEU A 100 15.39 2.13 -8.91
C LEU A 100 16.75 1.44 -8.97
N ARG A 101 17.34 1.16 -7.81
CA ARG A 101 18.70 0.61 -7.67
C ARG A 101 18.71 -0.55 -6.69
N VAL A 102 19.61 -1.51 -6.92
CA VAL A 102 19.91 -2.58 -5.96
C VAL A 102 20.78 -2.02 -4.83
N LEU A 103 20.47 -2.40 -3.59
CA LEU A 103 21.30 -2.12 -2.42
C LEU A 103 22.60 -2.91 -2.53
N SER A 104 23.58 -2.31 -3.20
CA SER A 104 24.83 -2.93 -3.61
C SER A 104 25.95 -1.89 -3.51
N ARG A 105 27.20 -2.34 -3.64
CA ARG A 105 28.38 -1.47 -3.72
C ARG A 105 28.16 -0.24 -4.60
N ALA A 106 27.63 -0.44 -5.81
CA ALA A 106 27.48 0.63 -6.78
C ALA A 106 26.54 1.73 -6.28
N LEU A 107 25.46 1.38 -5.57
CA LEU A 107 24.58 2.37 -4.96
C LEU A 107 25.29 3.09 -3.81
N PHE A 108 25.91 2.35 -2.88
CA PHE A 108 26.54 2.97 -1.71
C PHE A 108 27.71 3.88 -2.08
N GLU A 109 28.53 3.50 -3.07
CA GLU A 109 29.60 4.36 -3.59
C GLU A 109 29.06 5.60 -4.33
N ASP A 110 27.85 5.54 -4.91
CA ASP A 110 27.19 6.72 -5.47
C ASP A 110 26.63 7.62 -4.35
N MET A 111 26.09 7.04 -3.28
CA MET A 111 25.67 7.77 -2.08
C MET A 111 26.83 8.53 -1.42
N GLU A 112 28.01 7.91 -1.28
CA GLU A 112 29.21 8.57 -0.77
C GLU A 112 29.63 9.78 -1.64
N LYS A 113 29.53 9.66 -2.97
CA LYS A 113 29.81 10.78 -3.90
C LYS A 113 28.83 11.92 -3.73
N ASP A 114 27.61 11.61 -3.34
CA ASP A 114 26.54 12.57 -3.07
C ASP A 114 26.62 13.15 -1.65
N GLY A 115 27.64 12.77 -0.87
CA GLY A 115 27.92 13.29 0.47
C GLY A 115 27.20 12.56 1.59
N LEU A 116 26.66 11.38 1.33
CA LEU A 116 26.01 10.52 2.32
C LEU A 116 27.01 9.50 2.86
N ASP A 117 27.58 9.74 4.04
CA ASP A 117 28.50 8.82 4.73
C ASP A 117 27.75 7.60 5.27
N ILE A 118 27.65 6.56 4.44
CA ILE A 118 26.94 5.30 4.70
C ILE A 118 27.88 4.09 4.78
N ILE A 119 29.11 4.21 4.26
CA ILE A 119 30.15 3.16 4.28
C ILE A 119 31.18 3.49 5.36
N ASP A 120 31.49 2.53 6.23
CA ASP A 120 32.57 2.69 7.21
C ASP A 120 33.97 2.46 6.63
N ASN A 121 35.00 2.74 7.43
CA ASN A 121 36.40 2.63 6.99
C ASN A 121 36.82 1.19 6.64
N GLU A 122 36.06 0.21 7.11
CA GLU A 122 36.26 -1.22 6.89
C GLU A 122 35.42 -1.77 5.71
N GLY A 123 34.57 -0.93 5.10
CA GLY A 123 33.66 -1.32 4.02
C GLY A 123 32.35 -1.97 4.49
N ASN A 124 32.01 -1.85 5.78
CA ASN A 124 30.70 -2.23 6.26
C ASN A 124 29.69 -1.12 5.95
N ILE A 125 28.43 -1.52 5.74
CA ILE A 125 27.32 -0.57 5.62
C ILE A 125 26.88 -0.18 7.03
N ARG A 126 26.71 1.11 7.27
CA ARG A 126 26.12 1.63 8.51
C ARG A 126 24.65 1.25 8.55
N ILE A 127 24.32 0.22 9.33
CA ILE A 127 22.94 -0.24 9.50
C ILE A 127 22.36 0.35 10.78
N GLN A 128 21.15 0.91 10.67
CA GLN A 128 20.31 1.25 11.81
C GLN A 128 19.12 0.30 11.88
N LEU A 129 18.99 -0.42 12.98
CA LEU A 129 17.77 -1.14 13.32
C LEU A 129 16.91 -0.26 14.22
N ILE A 130 15.71 0.10 13.78
CA ILE A 130 14.75 0.87 14.57
C ILE A 130 13.91 -0.09 15.42
N ASP A 131 14.11 -0.03 16.74
CA ASP A 131 13.14 -0.48 17.74
C ASP A 131 12.57 0.74 18.47
N THR A 132 11.36 0.59 19.02
CA THR A 132 10.65 1.50 19.93
C THR A 132 11.44 1.95 21.18
N ARG A 133 12.71 1.54 21.33
CA ARG A 133 13.53 1.71 22.53
C ARG A 133 14.92 2.29 22.28
N ASP A 134 15.29 2.57 21.04
CA ASP A 134 16.70 2.88 20.73
C ASP A 134 17.11 4.35 20.90
N LYS A 135 18.41 4.47 21.23
CA LYS A 135 19.14 5.68 21.61
C LYS A 135 19.30 6.68 20.46
N PRO A 136 19.70 7.93 20.77
CA PRO A 136 20.01 8.93 19.75
C PRO A 136 21.12 8.42 18.83
N ILE A 137 20.81 8.42 17.55
CA ILE A 137 21.70 8.05 16.45
C ILE A 137 22.56 9.28 16.15
N SER A 138 23.84 9.07 15.81
CA SER A 138 24.68 10.18 15.38
C SER A 138 24.09 10.79 14.12
N SER A 139 23.78 12.08 14.16
CA SER A 139 23.32 12.84 12.98
C SER A 139 24.44 13.12 11.97
N GLU A 140 25.66 12.65 12.23
CA GLU A 140 26.83 12.83 11.36
C GLU A 140 26.84 11.84 10.19
N TYR A 141 26.20 10.68 10.35
CA TYR A 141 26.24 9.60 9.35
C TYR A 141 24.88 9.39 8.70
N THR A 142 24.92 8.75 7.53
CA THR A 142 23.75 8.21 6.85
C THR A 142 23.68 6.70 7.12
N TYR A 143 22.47 6.18 7.30
CA TYR A 143 22.28 4.76 7.63
C TYR A 143 21.39 4.06 6.60
N CYS A 144 21.68 2.79 6.35
CA CYS A 144 20.70 1.87 5.83
C CYS A 144 19.76 1.46 6.98
N ILE A 145 18.46 1.69 6.84
CA ILE A 145 17.48 1.59 7.92
C ILE A 145 16.66 0.31 7.75
N GLU A 146 16.53 -0.44 8.84
CA GLU A 146 15.59 -1.55 9.03
C GLU A 146 14.74 -1.30 10.29
N ALA A 147 13.63 -2.01 10.45
CA ALA A 147 12.85 -1.97 11.68
C ALA A 147 12.49 -3.37 12.21
N VAL A 148 12.26 -3.46 13.51
CA VAL A 148 11.91 -4.72 14.17
C VAL A 148 10.45 -5.09 13.87
N LYS A 149 10.24 -6.32 13.40
CA LYS A 149 8.89 -6.89 13.17
C LYS A 149 8.16 -7.22 14.48
N ASP A 150 6.86 -6.93 14.54
CA ASP A 150 5.96 -7.34 15.62
C ASP A 150 4.82 -8.20 15.06
N LEU A 151 4.99 -9.52 15.17
CA LEU A 151 4.04 -10.52 14.68
C LEU A 151 2.74 -10.60 15.50
N ARG A 152 2.61 -9.81 16.58
CA ARG A 152 1.41 -9.77 17.41
C ARG A 152 0.37 -8.79 16.87
N LEU A 153 0.81 -7.81 16.08
CA LEU A 153 -0.06 -6.77 15.54
C LEU A 153 -1.06 -7.38 14.54
N LYS A 154 -2.30 -6.90 14.61
CA LYS A 154 -3.37 -7.22 13.68
C LYS A 154 -3.78 -5.93 12.98
N LEU A 155 -3.81 -5.98 11.65
CA LEU A 155 -4.12 -4.82 10.83
C LEU A 155 -5.55 -4.95 10.32
N HIS A 156 -6.37 -3.95 10.57
CA HIS A 156 -7.76 -3.89 10.10
C HIS A 156 -7.93 -2.74 9.12
N TYR A 157 -7.98 -3.05 7.84
CA TYR A 157 -8.22 -2.10 6.77
C TYR A 157 -9.72 -1.96 6.49
N PHE A 158 -10.14 -0.75 6.14
CA PHE A 158 -11.52 -0.44 5.78
C PHE A 158 -11.57 0.16 4.39
N ILE A 159 -12.16 -0.57 3.45
CA ILE A 159 -12.30 -0.16 2.04
C ILE A 159 -13.79 0.09 1.74
N PRO A 160 -14.20 1.26 1.25
CA PRO A 160 -15.58 1.53 0.86
C PRO A 160 -16.13 0.46 -0.10
N ALA A 161 -17.26 -0.13 0.26
CA ALA A 161 -17.90 -1.15 -0.57
C ALA A 161 -18.57 -0.57 -1.82
N LEU A 162 -18.89 0.72 -1.75
CA LEU A 162 -19.52 1.52 -2.81
C LEU A 162 -18.66 2.76 -3.06
N PRO A 163 -17.64 2.65 -3.93
CA PRO A 163 -16.75 3.76 -4.27
C PRO A 163 -17.52 4.96 -4.80
N ARG A 164 -17.11 6.15 -4.38
CA ARG A 164 -17.68 7.43 -4.83
C ARG A 164 -16.54 8.38 -5.12
N PHE A 165 -16.63 9.13 -6.21
CA PHE A 165 -15.67 10.19 -6.47
C PHE A 165 -15.70 11.23 -5.35
N ALA A 166 -14.51 11.58 -4.86
CA ALA A 166 -14.31 12.72 -3.99
C ALA A 166 -14.31 14.01 -4.82
N THR A 167 -14.60 15.13 -4.16
CA THR A 167 -14.47 16.45 -4.78
C THR A 167 -13.03 16.75 -5.18
N GLU A 168 -12.09 16.40 -4.29
CA GLU A 168 -10.65 16.55 -4.52
C GLU A 168 -9.93 15.21 -4.33
N PRO A 169 -8.97 14.84 -5.19
CA PRO A 169 -8.20 13.62 -5.01
C PRO A 169 -7.30 13.67 -3.76
N THR A 170 -7.09 12.51 -3.14
CA THR A 170 -6.12 12.35 -2.05
C THR A 170 -4.74 12.07 -2.61
N SER A 171 -3.74 12.92 -2.35
CA SER A 171 -2.35 12.72 -2.82
C SER A 171 -1.69 11.50 -2.16
N MET A 172 -0.96 10.69 -2.92
CA MET A 172 -0.18 9.55 -2.44
C MET A 172 1.34 9.83 -2.35
N GLU A 173 1.74 11.10 -2.38
CA GLU A 173 3.15 11.49 -2.21
C GLU A 173 3.69 11.20 -0.79
N GLY A 174 2.81 11.11 0.21
CA GLY A 174 3.19 10.79 1.58
C GLY A 174 3.39 9.30 1.82
N ALA A 175 4.57 8.91 2.32
CA ALA A 175 4.94 7.52 2.61
C ALA A 175 4.01 6.78 3.61
N SER A 176 3.26 7.52 4.43
CA SER A 176 2.26 6.96 5.37
C SER A 176 0.86 6.84 4.78
N ASN A 177 0.59 7.44 3.63
CA ASN A 177 -0.69 7.28 2.95
C ASN A 177 -0.78 5.87 2.38
N ILE A 178 -1.93 5.22 2.52
CA ILE A 178 -2.14 3.87 2.03
C ILE A 178 -2.92 3.96 0.72
N VAL A 179 -2.26 3.59 -0.38
CA VAL A 179 -2.84 3.52 -1.72
C VAL A 179 -3.94 2.47 -1.76
N GLY A 180 -3.64 1.27 -1.27
CA GLY A 180 -4.54 0.13 -1.36
C GLY A 180 -4.02 -1.11 -0.66
N LEU A 181 -4.79 -2.19 -0.78
CA LEU A 181 -4.44 -3.50 -0.26
C LEU A 181 -4.35 -4.51 -1.41
N SER A 182 -3.19 -5.14 -1.53
CA SER A 182 -2.96 -6.19 -2.51
C SER A 182 -3.74 -7.46 -2.16
N PHE A 183 -3.93 -8.35 -3.13
CA PHE A 183 -4.62 -9.63 -2.88
C PHE A 183 -3.88 -10.58 -1.95
N ASN A 184 -2.59 -10.35 -1.72
CA ASN A 184 -1.80 -11.08 -0.73
C ASN A 184 -1.93 -10.45 0.67
N GLY A 185 -2.76 -9.42 0.85
CA GLY A 185 -2.89 -8.69 2.11
C GLY A 185 -1.74 -7.70 2.37
N VAL A 186 -0.86 -7.46 1.40
CA VAL A 186 0.21 -6.47 1.56
C VAL A 186 -0.39 -5.06 1.39
N PRO A 187 -0.27 -4.17 2.39
CA PRO A 187 -0.62 -2.77 2.20
C PRO A 187 0.40 -2.10 1.29
N ILE A 188 -0.11 -1.34 0.32
CA ILE A 188 0.71 -0.54 -0.58
C ILE A 188 0.58 0.90 -0.13
N ASN A 189 1.69 1.47 0.31
CA ASN A 189 1.79 2.85 0.76
C ASN A 189 2.19 3.78 -0.39
N GLY A 190 2.14 5.07 -0.10
CA GLY A 190 2.57 6.15 -0.97
C GLY A 190 4.05 6.12 -1.29
N THR A 191 4.54 7.17 -1.96
CA THR A 191 5.94 7.26 -2.37
C THR A 191 6.88 7.08 -1.16
N PRO A 192 7.92 6.24 -1.27
CA PRO A 192 8.89 6.08 -0.18
C PRO A 192 9.62 7.41 0.04
N PRO A 193 10.10 7.66 1.27
CA PRO A 193 10.73 8.93 1.61
C PRO A 193 12.00 9.19 0.79
N SER A 194 12.28 10.45 0.54
CA SER A 194 13.54 10.89 -0.07
C SER A 194 14.74 10.51 0.80
N VAL A 195 15.82 10.00 0.19
CA VAL A 195 17.08 9.78 0.90
C VAL A 195 17.81 11.11 1.10
N ILE A 196 17.69 12.03 0.13
CA ILE A 196 18.39 13.32 0.12
C ILE A 196 17.75 14.34 1.06
N ASP A 197 16.44 14.51 0.97
CA ASP A 197 15.69 15.45 1.81
C ASP A 197 15.49 14.89 3.23
N GLY A 198 15.67 13.57 3.39
CA GLY A 198 15.54 12.85 4.65
C GLY A 198 14.10 12.81 5.17
N ILE A 199 13.95 12.22 6.36
CA ILE A 199 12.67 12.18 7.08
C ILE A 199 12.71 13.30 8.15
N PRO A 200 11.72 14.22 8.19
CA PRO A 200 11.69 15.26 9.21
C PRO A 200 11.80 14.69 10.63
N ASN A 201 12.79 15.17 11.40
CA ASN A 201 13.10 14.75 12.76
C ASN A 201 13.59 13.29 12.93
N ALA A 202 14.05 12.65 11.86
CA ALA A 202 14.76 11.37 11.91
C ALA A 202 16.15 11.51 11.29
N PRO A 203 17.10 10.59 11.62
CA PRO A 203 18.40 10.57 10.98
C PRO A 203 18.27 10.45 9.46
N SER A 204 19.22 11.04 8.72
CA SER A 204 19.35 10.78 7.29
C SER A 204 19.57 9.28 7.08
N GLY A 205 18.83 8.70 6.15
CA GLY A 205 18.98 7.29 5.87
C GLY A 205 18.10 6.78 4.75
N LEU A 206 18.49 5.61 4.28
CA LEU A 206 17.83 4.84 3.25
C LEU A 206 16.98 3.77 3.95
N PRO A 207 15.63 3.84 3.95
CA PRO A 207 14.78 2.77 4.45
C PRO A 207 14.78 1.60 3.46
N ALA A 208 15.57 0.58 3.75
CA ALA A 208 15.82 -0.48 2.79
C ALA A 208 14.53 -1.25 2.47
N LEU A 209 14.17 -1.28 1.19
CA LEU A 209 13.11 -2.15 0.70
C LEU A 209 13.72 -3.50 0.33
N ASP A 210 12.97 -4.57 0.53
CA ASP A 210 13.32 -5.90 0.03
C ASP A 210 13.10 -6.01 -1.48
N PRO A 211 13.48 -7.14 -2.11
CA PRO A 211 13.23 -7.35 -3.54
C PRO A 211 11.76 -7.33 -3.97
N CYS A 212 10.81 -7.45 -3.04
CA CYS A 212 9.37 -7.30 -3.27
C CYS A 212 8.89 -5.85 -3.12
N GLY A 213 9.78 -4.91 -2.77
CA GLY A 213 9.53 -3.48 -2.74
C GLY A 213 8.95 -2.95 -1.44
N GLY A 214 8.99 -3.76 -0.37
CA GLY A 214 8.48 -3.37 0.93
C GLY A 214 9.46 -3.58 2.06
N HIS A 215 9.05 -3.17 3.25
CA HIS A 215 9.86 -3.17 4.45
C HIS A 215 8.99 -3.16 5.70
N ILE A 216 9.61 -3.45 6.84
CA ILE A 216 8.96 -3.28 8.14
C ILE A 216 9.06 -1.81 8.56
N ASN A 217 7.94 -1.25 8.98
CA ASN A 217 7.90 -0.02 9.79
C ASN A 217 6.76 -0.14 10.80
N GLU A 218 6.87 0.53 11.95
CA GLU A 218 5.84 0.47 13.00
C GLU A 218 5.47 -0.96 13.43
N GLY A 219 6.37 -1.92 13.23
CA GLY A 219 6.19 -3.34 13.55
C GLY A 219 5.52 -4.20 12.48
N PHE A 220 5.09 -3.64 11.34
CA PHE A 220 4.42 -4.41 10.29
C PHE A 220 4.99 -4.13 8.88
N TYR A 221 4.81 -5.10 7.99
CA TYR A 221 5.27 -5.03 6.61
C TYR A 221 4.32 -4.20 5.76
N HIS A 222 4.88 -3.26 5.01
CA HIS A 222 4.17 -2.56 3.95
C HIS A 222 5.08 -2.37 2.75
N SER A 223 4.48 -2.24 1.57
CA SER A 223 5.22 -2.05 0.33
C SER A 223 5.05 -0.65 -0.21
N HIS A 224 6.06 -0.15 -0.91
CA HIS A 224 5.98 1.09 -1.67
C HIS A 224 5.84 0.82 -3.17
N ILE A 225 5.98 -0.44 -3.59
CA ILE A 225 5.89 -0.90 -4.98
C ILE A 225 4.98 -2.13 -4.98
N PHE A 226 4.09 -2.30 -5.96
CA PHE A 226 3.23 -3.48 -6.03
C PHE A 226 4.08 -4.74 -6.25
N PRO A 227 4.13 -5.67 -5.27
CA PRO A 227 4.98 -6.85 -5.36
C PRO A 227 4.51 -7.82 -6.45
N GLU A 228 3.23 -7.78 -6.84
CA GLU A 228 2.69 -8.64 -7.89
C GLU A 228 3.25 -8.33 -9.29
N THR A 229 3.81 -7.14 -9.54
CA THR A 229 4.35 -6.74 -10.85
C THR A 229 5.80 -6.30 -10.81
N ILE A 230 6.44 -6.34 -9.63
CA ILE A 230 7.75 -5.75 -9.42
C ILE A 230 8.86 -6.41 -10.25
N ASN A 231 8.82 -7.72 -10.53
CA ASN A 231 9.89 -8.36 -11.29
C ASN A 231 9.94 -7.85 -12.74
N GLN A 232 8.81 -7.50 -13.34
CA GLN A 232 8.78 -6.84 -14.65
C GLN A 232 9.41 -5.45 -14.59
N LYS A 233 9.23 -4.74 -13.47
CA LYS A 233 9.87 -3.44 -13.23
C LYS A 233 11.39 -3.58 -13.06
N LEU A 234 11.85 -4.57 -12.29
CA LEU A 234 13.29 -4.86 -12.13
C LEU A 234 13.93 -5.12 -13.50
N ILE A 235 13.33 -5.98 -14.32
CA ILE A 235 13.79 -6.27 -15.68
C ILE A 235 13.82 -5.01 -16.55
N LYS A 236 12.76 -4.18 -16.53
CA LYS A 236 12.70 -2.91 -17.28
C LYS A 236 13.80 -1.91 -16.85
N ASN A 237 14.31 -2.02 -15.61
CA ASN A 237 15.42 -1.21 -15.09
C ASN A 237 16.79 -1.89 -15.20
N ASN A 238 16.89 -3.00 -15.94
CA ASN A 238 18.11 -3.82 -16.07
C ASN A 238 18.67 -4.33 -14.73
N ILE A 239 17.79 -4.59 -13.76
CA ILE A 239 18.13 -5.19 -12.48
C ILE A 239 17.88 -6.70 -12.58
N PHE A 240 18.91 -7.50 -12.34
CA PHE A 240 18.88 -8.96 -12.42
C PHE A 240 19.49 -9.65 -11.18
N GLU A 241 20.06 -8.87 -10.28
CA GLU A 241 20.73 -9.33 -9.05
C GLU A 241 19.74 -9.77 -7.98
N VAL A 242 18.50 -9.28 -8.05
CA VAL A 242 17.43 -9.54 -7.09
C VAL A 242 16.11 -9.76 -7.82
N GLN A 243 15.21 -10.50 -7.19
CA GLN A 243 13.84 -10.70 -7.65
C GLN A 243 12.91 -10.95 -6.46
N CYS A 244 11.65 -10.55 -6.57
CA CYS A 244 10.62 -10.91 -5.62
C CYS A 244 10.19 -12.37 -5.83
N GLU A 245 10.43 -13.20 -4.82
CA GLU A 245 10.04 -14.62 -4.81
C GLU A 245 8.89 -14.91 -3.84
N ALA A 246 8.64 -14.01 -2.88
CA ALA A 246 7.63 -14.20 -1.84
C ALA A 246 6.18 -14.09 -2.36
N ILE A 247 5.98 -13.51 -3.55
CA ILE A 247 4.66 -13.35 -4.20
C ILE A 247 4.72 -13.82 -5.65
N TYR A 248 3.65 -14.53 -6.05
CA TYR A 248 3.43 -14.91 -7.44
C TYR A 248 3.30 -13.67 -8.35
N GLN A 249 4.20 -13.57 -9.33
CA GLN A 249 4.23 -12.46 -10.28
C GLN A 249 3.10 -12.56 -11.30
N LYS A 250 2.41 -11.45 -11.51
CA LYS A 250 1.28 -11.29 -12.42
C LYS A 250 1.68 -10.49 -13.66
N TYR A 251 0.89 -10.64 -14.71
CA TYR A 251 1.05 -9.90 -15.96
C TYR A 251 0.63 -8.43 -15.78
N ASP A 252 1.17 -7.54 -16.62
CA ASP A 252 0.96 -6.08 -16.55
C ASP A 252 -0.52 -5.63 -16.61
N SER A 253 -1.47 -6.47 -17.06
CA SER A 253 -2.91 -6.15 -17.07
C SER A 253 -3.75 -6.87 -16.03
N ALA A 254 -3.10 -7.52 -15.05
CA ALA A 254 -3.79 -8.25 -14.01
C ALA A 254 -4.43 -7.29 -12.99
N LEU A 255 -5.55 -7.71 -12.41
CA LEU A 255 -6.06 -7.09 -11.20
C LEU A 255 -5.17 -7.52 -10.02
N ILE A 256 -4.61 -6.54 -9.30
CA ILE A 256 -3.60 -6.78 -8.27
C ILE A 256 -4.07 -6.40 -6.86
N GLY A 257 -5.06 -5.52 -6.76
CA GLY A 257 -5.65 -5.14 -5.48
C GLY A 257 -6.81 -4.15 -5.64
N TYR A 258 -7.25 -3.61 -4.51
CA TYR A 258 -8.19 -2.51 -4.45
C TYR A 258 -7.58 -1.34 -3.71
N ALA A 259 -7.82 -0.13 -4.22
CA ALA A 259 -7.43 1.10 -3.56
C ALA A 259 -8.25 1.32 -2.29
N MET A 260 -7.74 2.14 -1.37
CA MET A 260 -8.42 2.45 -0.12
C MET A 260 -9.72 3.26 -0.31
N ASP A 261 -9.97 3.79 -1.50
CA ASP A 261 -11.25 4.39 -1.91
C ASP A 261 -12.24 3.38 -2.54
N GLY A 262 -11.80 2.13 -2.68
CA GLY A 262 -12.57 1.00 -3.19
C GLY A 262 -12.56 0.82 -4.70
N PHE A 263 -11.87 1.66 -5.48
CA PHE A 263 -11.68 1.41 -6.90
C PHE A 263 -10.61 0.31 -7.15
N PRO A 264 -10.70 -0.46 -8.24
CA PRO A 264 -9.73 -1.50 -8.56
C PRO A 264 -8.36 -0.92 -8.93
N ILE A 265 -7.30 -1.68 -8.66
CA ILE A 265 -5.94 -1.39 -9.12
C ILE A 265 -5.47 -2.54 -10.01
N TYR A 266 -5.07 -2.20 -11.22
CA TYR A 266 -4.46 -3.09 -12.20
C TYR A 266 -2.95 -2.85 -12.27
N GLY A 267 -2.23 -3.78 -12.90
CA GLY A 267 -0.86 -3.53 -13.36
C GLY A 267 -0.80 -2.37 -14.38
N SER A 268 0.36 -2.17 -15.01
CA SER A 268 0.57 -0.99 -15.86
C SER A 268 -0.20 -0.96 -17.19
N ALA A 269 -0.84 -2.05 -17.59
CA ALA A 269 -1.46 -2.19 -18.90
C ALA A 269 -2.98 -2.42 -18.83
N ASP A 270 -3.65 -1.98 -19.87
CA ASP A 270 -5.04 -2.33 -20.21
C ASP A 270 -5.20 -3.80 -20.61
N LEU A 271 -6.45 -4.20 -20.84
CA LEU A 271 -6.80 -5.46 -21.49
C LEU A 271 -5.87 -5.76 -22.69
N PHE A 272 -5.45 -7.02 -22.79
CA PHE A 272 -4.52 -7.51 -23.81
C PHE A 272 -3.11 -6.91 -23.75
N GLY A 273 -2.74 -6.25 -22.65
CA GLY A 273 -1.38 -5.75 -22.44
C GLY A 273 -1.08 -4.44 -23.19
N LYS A 274 -2.12 -3.73 -23.64
CA LYS A 274 -1.97 -2.40 -24.25
C LYS A 274 -1.59 -1.39 -23.17
N GLU A 275 -0.63 -0.50 -23.42
CA GLU A 275 -0.43 0.64 -22.51
C GLU A 275 -1.60 1.62 -22.63
N PRO A 276 -2.19 2.07 -21.51
CA PRO A 276 -3.28 3.04 -21.53
C PRO A 276 -2.76 4.41 -22.01
N ASP A 277 -3.50 5.05 -22.91
CA ASP A 277 -3.14 6.34 -23.54
C ASP A 277 -4.00 7.52 -23.03
N ASN A 278 -4.89 7.26 -22.08
CA ASN A 278 -5.92 8.18 -21.59
C ASN A 278 -6.01 8.21 -20.06
N LEU A 279 -4.90 7.94 -19.36
CA LEU A 279 -4.84 8.05 -17.90
C LEU A 279 -5.00 9.50 -17.44
N ASP A 280 -5.74 9.69 -16.34
CA ASP A 280 -5.83 10.95 -15.62
C ASP A 280 -4.59 11.19 -14.74
N GLN A 281 -4.58 12.32 -14.01
CA GLN A 281 -3.45 12.69 -13.15
C GLN A 281 -3.16 11.70 -12.01
N CYS A 282 -4.14 10.87 -11.63
CA CYS A 282 -4.01 9.83 -10.61
C CYS A 282 -3.57 8.48 -11.20
N SER A 283 -3.24 8.42 -12.49
CA SER A 283 -2.92 7.19 -13.22
C SER A 283 -4.11 6.23 -13.32
N GLY A 284 -5.34 6.77 -13.40
CA GLY A 284 -6.54 5.97 -13.62
C GLY A 284 -7.41 6.48 -14.76
N HIS A 285 -8.42 5.70 -15.13
CA HIS A 285 -9.38 6.06 -16.19
C HIS A 285 -10.66 5.23 -16.07
N ILE A 286 -11.68 5.54 -16.88
CA ILE A 286 -12.91 4.75 -16.98
C ILE A 286 -12.90 3.97 -18.28
N THR A 287 -12.79 2.64 -18.19
CA THR A 287 -12.98 1.73 -19.33
C THR A 287 -13.42 0.35 -18.84
N SER A 288 -13.88 -0.50 -19.76
CA SER A 288 -14.21 -1.90 -19.49
C SER A 288 -12.97 -2.73 -19.21
N THR A 289 -13.04 -3.60 -18.22
CA THR A 289 -11.98 -4.58 -17.91
C THR A 289 -12.54 -6.01 -17.97
N LEU A 290 -11.67 -7.02 -17.82
CA LEU A 290 -12.11 -8.41 -17.72
C LEU A 290 -13.08 -8.64 -16.54
N HIS A 291 -12.87 -7.90 -15.44
CA HIS A 291 -13.61 -8.06 -14.20
C HIS A 291 -14.85 -7.14 -14.15
N TYR A 292 -14.78 -6.00 -14.86
CA TYR A 292 -15.84 -5.00 -14.93
C TYR A 292 -16.16 -4.70 -16.41
N PRO A 293 -16.90 -5.61 -17.09
CA PRO A 293 -17.13 -5.50 -18.54
C PRO A 293 -17.97 -4.29 -18.94
N TRP A 294 -18.67 -3.66 -17.98
CA TRP A 294 -19.55 -2.51 -18.21
C TRP A 294 -18.83 -1.17 -18.00
N GLY A 295 -17.54 -1.21 -17.69
CA GLY A 295 -16.74 -0.03 -17.41
C GLY A 295 -16.73 0.32 -15.93
N ILE A 296 -15.56 0.66 -15.43
CA ILE A 296 -15.37 1.22 -14.09
C ILE A 296 -14.16 2.14 -14.09
N TYR A 297 -14.18 3.16 -13.22
CA TYR A 297 -12.95 3.84 -12.89
C TYR A 297 -11.99 2.87 -12.19
N HIS A 298 -10.74 2.81 -12.63
CA HIS A 298 -9.69 2.01 -12.01
C HIS A 298 -8.33 2.67 -12.22
N TYR A 299 -7.39 2.29 -11.37
CA TYR A 299 -6.01 2.77 -11.43
C TYR A 299 -5.10 1.74 -12.10
N HIS A 300 -3.99 2.23 -12.64
CA HIS A 300 -2.86 1.44 -13.08
C HIS A 300 -1.65 1.71 -12.19
N ALA A 301 -0.97 0.63 -11.80
CA ALA A 301 0.38 0.67 -11.27
C ALA A 301 1.34 1.12 -12.40
N ALA A 302 1.68 2.41 -12.46
CA ALA A 302 2.36 3.02 -13.61
C ALA A 302 3.71 2.35 -13.97
N SER A 303 3.95 2.07 -15.26
CA SER A 303 5.12 1.31 -15.73
C SER A 303 6.44 2.07 -15.71
N ASN A 304 6.41 3.40 -15.87
CA ASN A 304 7.60 4.21 -16.17
C ASN A 304 8.17 4.97 -14.95
N ASP A 305 7.42 5.05 -13.86
CA ASP A 305 7.84 5.71 -12.62
C ASP A 305 8.67 4.72 -11.78
N PRO A 306 9.84 5.08 -11.20
CA PRO A 306 10.61 4.18 -10.33
C PRO A 306 9.75 3.48 -9.27
N VAL A 307 8.66 4.13 -8.85
CA VAL A 307 7.64 3.60 -7.95
C VAL A 307 6.33 3.38 -8.72
N ASN A 308 5.84 2.15 -8.78
CA ASN A 308 4.69 1.76 -9.61
C ASN A 308 3.32 1.92 -8.91
N ILE A 309 3.08 3.03 -8.22
CA ILE A 309 1.82 3.26 -7.50
C ILE A 309 0.98 4.38 -8.14
N PRO A 310 -0.36 4.35 -8.01
CA PRO A 310 -1.22 5.51 -8.29
C PRO A 310 -0.77 6.74 -7.50
N ARG A 311 -0.70 7.90 -8.17
CA ARG A 311 -0.22 9.17 -7.57
C ARG A 311 -1.23 9.83 -6.65
N CYS A 312 -2.50 9.52 -6.83
CA CYS A 312 -3.59 9.98 -5.98
C CYS A 312 -4.77 9.01 -6.02
N LEU A 313 -5.69 9.17 -5.08
CA LEU A 313 -6.96 8.46 -5.03
C LEU A 313 -8.11 9.43 -5.33
N LYS A 314 -8.88 9.15 -6.37
CA LYS A 314 -10.04 9.90 -6.85
C LYS A 314 -11.30 9.70 -6.04
N GLY A 315 -11.38 8.64 -5.23
CA GLY A 315 -12.57 8.34 -4.45
C GLY A 315 -12.50 8.81 -3.00
N GLU A 316 -13.65 8.78 -2.35
CA GLU A 316 -13.80 9.02 -0.91
C GLU A 316 -13.26 7.83 -0.11
N LEU A 317 -12.31 8.10 0.78
CA LEU A 317 -11.78 7.10 1.70
C LEU A 317 -12.75 6.83 2.85
N ALA A 318 -12.62 5.67 3.49
CA ALA A 318 -13.16 5.52 4.84
C ALA A 318 -12.48 6.54 5.78
N GLU A 319 -13.24 7.15 6.69
CA GLU A 319 -12.68 8.07 7.69
C GLU A 319 -11.60 7.39 8.54
N GLN A 320 -11.79 6.10 8.81
CA GLN A 320 -10.82 5.24 9.45
C GLN A 320 -10.31 4.21 8.44
N VAL A 321 -9.16 4.49 7.82
CA VAL A 321 -8.56 3.63 6.78
C VAL A 321 -7.92 2.36 7.38
N LEU A 322 -7.26 2.50 8.53
CA LEU A 322 -6.55 1.42 9.23
C LEU A 322 -6.78 1.52 10.75
N ILE A 323 -6.93 0.36 11.39
CA ILE A 323 -6.78 0.17 12.84
C ILE A 323 -5.68 -0.88 13.06
N VAL A 324 -4.72 -0.55 13.92
CA VAL A 324 -3.71 -1.49 14.40
C VAL A 324 -4.13 -1.96 15.80
N GLU A 325 -4.33 -3.26 15.98
CA GLU A 325 -4.63 -3.94 17.27
C GLU A 325 -3.43 -4.75 17.75
#